data_AF-A0A430L1A9-F1
#
_entry.id   AF-A0A430L1A9-F1
#
_cell.length_a   1.000
_cell.length_b   1.000
_cell.length_c   1.000
_cell.angle_alpha   90.00
_cell.angle_beta   90.00
_cell.angle_gamma   90.00
#
_symmetry.space_group_name_H-M   'P 1'
#
loop_
_entity.id
_entity.type
_entity.pdbx_description
1 polymer ?
#
loop_
_entity_poly.entity_id
_entity_poly.type
_entity_poly.pdbx_seq_one_letter_code
_entity_poly.pdbx_strand_id
1 'polypeptide(L)'
;MTNISTPIYITNFALKEKYTYLNGLGNLHQSEAFPDAVPLVNSYPQHAKYGLRSEKVSGTAFTATPRSQNLWSFLYRARPSYNHGTFELWNQHLETANPSRPKHLTPNSYVWPTFNVTKGDWTAQHLLGGNGSPTDKTGVAIWLFHVNKDMPPQTVFSSQDGEALIVPQTGALDIQTEYGKLLVRQQEIAVIPRGIKYRVTLPEGKEARGYVLELYQGHFRLPELGIIGSIGLANPRDFQVPTASFDGKIESRGDTQVAVANDGRGEWTIISRLDTKLWFATQDSTPFDVAGWQGTLYPYKYDVRRFNYIGNLNYDHADPSVFVVLTAQSYGKEPGTAVVDFAAVGEHWHPAQHTLRVPWYHRNTASEFVFPIIAEQDPKSRLNTSDTFGPWGAWLNANMVTHGSNEQEYAEWQAKDTLTPMKLQDFGVTSAIIETEATLLLTDWAFEAATKNFKDQTNAAFEGL
;
A
#
# COMPACT_ATOMS: atom_id res chain seq x y z
N MET A 1 35.22 13.77 14.22
CA MET A 1 33.79 13.68 13.85
C MET A 1 33.37 12.26 14.17
N THR A 2 32.57 12.07 15.22
CA THR A 2 32.03 10.76 15.58
C THR A 2 31.13 10.28 14.45
N ASN A 3 31.40 9.09 13.90
CA ASN A 3 30.47 8.38 13.04
C ASN A 3 29.21 8.13 13.88
N ILE A 4 28.23 9.02 13.79
CA ILE A 4 26.90 8.77 14.34
C ILE A 4 26.33 7.67 13.45
N SER A 5 26.26 6.44 13.97
CA SER A 5 25.60 5.33 13.30
C SER A 5 24.17 5.76 12.94
N THR A 6 23.72 5.40 11.74
CA THR A 6 22.34 5.65 11.32
C THR A 6 21.41 5.07 12.39
N PRO A 7 20.47 5.87 12.94
CA PRO A 7 19.54 5.37 13.94
C PRO A 7 18.74 4.16 13.43
N ILE A 8 18.42 3.22 14.31
CA ILE A 8 17.73 1.96 13.96
C ILE A 8 16.39 2.17 13.24
N TYR A 9 15.74 3.31 13.49
CA TYR A 9 14.44 3.71 12.96
C TYR A 9 14.52 4.48 11.62
N ILE A 10 15.70 4.55 11.01
CA ILE A 10 15.90 5.12 9.67
C ILE A 10 16.40 4.01 8.75
N THR A 11 15.61 3.69 7.73
CA THR A 11 16.05 2.73 6.71
C THR A 11 17.19 3.32 5.88
N ASN A 12 18.36 2.68 5.89
CA ASN A 12 19.44 3.01 4.95
C ASN A 12 19.19 2.30 3.61
N PHE A 13 18.24 2.82 2.83
CA PHE A 13 17.87 2.21 1.56
C PHE A 13 19.07 2.04 0.62
N ALA A 14 19.18 0.86 0.00
CA ALA A 14 20.18 0.61 -1.03
C ALA A 14 19.95 1.50 -2.26
N LEU A 15 18.70 1.54 -2.74
CA LEU A 15 18.28 2.47 -3.78
C LEU A 15 18.01 3.85 -3.16
N LYS A 16 18.77 4.85 -3.59
CA LYS A 16 18.65 6.21 -3.05
C LYS A 16 17.41 6.92 -3.58
N GLU A 17 16.87 7.79 -2.73
CA GLU A 17 15.72 8.63 -3.10
C GLU A 17 16.14 9.62 -4.19
N LYS A 18 15.27 9.82 -5.17
CA LYS A 18 15.50 10.70 -6.33
C LYS A 18 14.46 11.80 -6.48
N TYR A 19 13.38 11.76 -5.70
CA TYR A 19 12.33 12.76 -5.71
C TYR A 19 12.29 13.57 -4.42
N THR A 20 11.69 14.76 -4.51
CA THR A 20 11.35 15.60 -3.38
C THR A 20 9.86 15.50 -3.11
N TYR A 21 9.50 15.53 -1.82
CA TYR A 21 8.14 15.33 -1.37
C TYR A 21 7.68 16.46 -0.45
N LEU A 22 6.36 16.67 -0.41
CA LEU A 22 5.70 17.34 0.70
C LEU A 22 5.53 16.33 1.83
N ASN A 23 5.48 16.79 3.08
CA ASN A 23 5.37 15.91 4.25
C ASN A 23 4.11 16.23 5.05
N GLY A 24 3.45 15.19 5.57
CA GLY A 24 2.26 15.32 6.41
C GLY A 24 1.03 14.65 5.82
N LEU A 25 0.60 13.53 6.41
CA LEU A 25 -0.69 12.90 6.09
C LEU A 25 -1.84 13.69 6.73
N GLY A 26 -2.92 13.92 5.95
CA GLY A 26 -4.11 14.66 6.40
C GLY A 26 -4.03 16.19 6.25
N ASN A 27 -2.90 16.73 5.78
CA ASN A 27 -2.75 18.16 5.50
C ASN A 27 -3.51 18.56 4.23
N LEU A 28 -3.86 19.84 4.12
CA LEU A 28 -4.15 20.44 2.84
C LEU A 28 -2.81 20.79 2.19
N HIS A 29 -2.49 20.12 1.09
CA HIS A 29 -1.29 20.40 0.31
C HIS A 29 -1.62 21.21 -0.93
N GLN A 30 -0.63 21.97 -1.40
CA GLN A 30 -0.62 22.63 -2.69
C GLN A 30 0.74 22.36 -3.33
N SER A 31 0.76 21.99 -4.61
CA SER A 31 1.99 21.76 -5.36
C SER A 31 1.86 22.26 -6.79
N GLU A 32 2.92 22.86 -7.30
CA GLU A 32 2.95 23.47 -8.63
C GLU A 32 4.23 23.05 -9.37
N ALA A 33 4.07 22.58 -10.62
CA ALA A 33 5.18 22.35 -11.53
C ALA A 33 5.64 23.66 -12.21
N PHE A 34 4.72 24.63 -12.32
CA PHE A 34 4.99 25.98 -12.83
C PHE A 34 4.39 27.03 -11.90
N PRO A 35 5.04 28.19 -11.71
CA PRO A 35 4.54 29.23 -10.81
C PRO A 35 3.11 29.67 -11.11
N ASP A 36 2.26 29.73 -10.08
CA ASP A 36 0.85 30.12 -10.12
C ASP A 36 -0.02 29.19 -10.99
N ALA A 37 0.40 27.94 -11.21
CA ALA A 37 -0.45 26.93 -11.83
C ALA A 37 -1.69 26.62 -10.95
N VAL A 38 -1.59 26.78 -9.63
CA VAL A 38 -2.72 26.72 -8.71
C VAL A 38 -3.24 28.15 -8.48
N PRO A 39 -4.50 28.45 -8.83
CA PRO A 39 -5.15 29.72 -8.52
C PRO A 39 -5.18 30.00 -7.01
N LEU A 40 -4.84 31.23 -6.63
CA LEU A 40 -4.66 31.64 -5.23
C LEU A 40 -5.93 31.54 -4.36
N VAL A 41 -7.11 31.90 -4.89
CA VAL A 41 -8.36 31.98 -4.11
C VAL A 41 -9.49 31.21 -4.77
N ASN A 42 -9.72 31.44 -6.05
CA ASN A 42 -10.80 30.79 -6.79
C ASN A 42 -10.31 29.48 -7.41
N SER A 43 -10.66 28.32 -6.83
CA SER A 43 -10.29 27.00 -7.35
C SER A 43 -10.91 26.66 -8.72
N TYR A 44 -11.85 27.47 -9.20
CA TYR A 44 -12.50 27.30 -10.51
C TYR A 44 -12.62 28.65 -11.24
N PRO A 45 -11.50 29.27 -11.64
CA PRO A 45 -11.51 30.56 -12.30
C PRO A 45 -12.03 30.43 -13.74
N GLN A 46 -12.68 31.48 -14.24
CA GLN A 46 -13.11 31.55 -15.65
C GLN A 46 -11.92 31.40 -16.62
N HIS A 47 -10.76 31.94 -16.23
CA HIS A 47 -9.52 31.87 -16.99
C HIS A 47 -8.40 31.40 -16.05
N ALA A 48 -8.17 30.09 -15.98
CA ALA A 48 -7.02 29.56 -15.27
C ALA A 48 -5.72 29.96 -15.99
N LYS A 49 -4.66 30.21 -15.22
CA LYS A 49 -3.34 30.49 -15.78
C LYS A 49 -2.90 29.34 -16.67
N TYR A 50 -2.10 29.65 -17.69
CA TYR A 50 -1.60 28.69 -18.67
C TYR A 50 -2.70 27.97 -19.49
N GLY A 51 -3.94 28.49 -19.49
CA GLY A 51 -5.06 27.85 -20.19
C GLY A 51 -5.43 26.47 -19.63
N LEU A 52 -5.09 26.21 -18.36
CA LEU A 52 -5.34 24.94 -17.68
C LEU A 52 -6.85 24.70 -17.49
N ARG A 53 -7.22 23.43 -17.34
CA ARG A 53 -8.57 22.98 -16.99
C ARG A 53 -8.56 22.60 -15.52
N SER A 54 -9.50 23.15 -14.77
CA SER A 54 -9.69 22.81 -13.36
C SER A 54 -10.59 21.58 -13.27
N GLU A 55 -10.04 20.49 -12.74
CA GLU A 55 -10.73 19.21 -12.57
C GLU A 55 -10.79 18.87 -11.07
N LYS A 56 -11.97 18.54 -10.57
CA LYS A 56 -12.14 18.18 -9.15
C LYS A 56 -12.22 16.66 -9.00
N VAL A 57 -11.29 16.08 -8.24
CA VAL A 57 -11.38 14.71 -7.75
C VAL A 57 -12.07 14.73 -6.38
N SER A 58 -13.20 14.03 -6.26
CA SER A 58 -13.95 13.93 -5.01
C SER A 58 -13.81 12.51 -4.45
N GLY A 59 -12.93 12.33 -3.48
CA GLY A 59 -12.67 11.02 -2.85
C GLY A 59 -13.79 10.60 -1.89
N THR A 60 -14.53 11.57 -1.36
CA THR A 60 -15.71 11.35 -0.52
C THR A 60 -16.95 12.01 -1.11
N ALA A 61 -18.13 11.63 -0.61
CA ALA A 61 -19.37 12.36 -0.89
C ALA A 61 -19.22 13.85 -0.53
N PHE A 62 -19.90 14.75 -1.25
CA PHE A 62 -19.80 16.19 -1.00
C PHE A 62 -20.21 16.58 0.42
N THR A 63 -21.19 15.88 0.96
CA THR A 63 -21.71 16.05 2.33
C THR A 63 -21.08 15.06 3.32
N ALA A 64 -19.94 14.44 3.00
CA ALA A 64 -19.22 13.59 3.94
C ALA A 64 -19.07 14.33 5.29
N THR A 65 -19.62 13.73 6.34
CA THR A 65 -19.70 14.31 7.68
C THR A 65 -18.66 13.62 8.55
N PRO A 66 -17.75 14.31 9.26
CA PRO A 66 -17.45 15.76 9.38
C PRO A 66 -16.40 16.26 8.35
N ARG A 67 -16.06 17.56 8.35
CA ARG A 67 -15.01 18.15 7.48
C ARG A 67 -13.67 17.42 7.55
N SER A 68 -13.30 16.90 8.74
CA SER A 68 -12.08 16.08 8.94
C SER A 68 -12.08 14.78 8.12
N GLN A 69 -13.24 14.34 7.66
CA GLN A 69 -13.38 13.16 6.82
C GLN A 69 -13.50 13.48 5.34
N ASN A 70 -13.71 14.74 4.96
CA ASN A 70 -13.92 15.12 3.57
C ASN A 70 -12.60 15.15 2.79
N LEU A 71 -12.48 14.29 1.78
CA LEU A 71 -11.28 14.18 0.94
C LEU A 71 -11.60 14.60 -0.49
N TRP A 72 -10.84 15.57 -0.98
CA TRP A 72 -10.98 16.12 -2.33
C TRP A 72 -9.65 16.73 -2.79
N SER A 73 -9.51 16.87 -4.09
CA SER A 73 -8.42 17.63 -4.72
C SER A 73 -8.89 18.33 -5.99
N PHE A 74 -8.33 19.51 -6.25
CA PHE A 74 -8.39 20.15 -7.55
C PHE A 74 -7.08 19.91 -8.29
N LEU A 75 -7.18 19.45 -9.54
CA LEU A 75 -6.09 19.27 -10.49
C LEU A 75 -6.20 20.34 -11.57
N TYR A 76 -5.11 21.05 -11.85
CA TYR A 76 -5.04 22.04 -12.93
C TYR A 76 -4.22 21.44 -14.07
N ARG A 77 -4.93 20.91 -15.08
CA ARG A 77 -4.36 20.05 -16.12
C ARG A 77 -4.46 20.64 -17.53
N ALA A 78 -3.58 20.24 -18.44
CA ALA A 78 -3.55 20.78 -19.80
C ALA A 78 -4.76 20.35 -20.64
N ARG A 79 -5.16 19.08 -20.56
CA ARG A 79 -6.37 18.51 -21.19
C ARG A 79 -7.25 17.84 -20.14
N PRO A 80 -8.58 17.92 -20.27
CA PRO A 80 -9.48 17.28 -19.32
C PRO A 80 -9.39 15.76 -19.43
N SER A 81 -9.48 15.05 -18.29
CA SER A 81 -9.51 13.57 -18.30
C SER A 81 -10.76 12.99 -18.96
N TYR A 82 -11.80 13.80 -19.14
CA TYR A 82 -13.03 13.45 -19.86
C TYR A 82 -12.79 12.98 -21.30
N ASN A 83 -11.69 13.41 -21.93
CA ASN A 83 -11.41 13.09 -23.33
C ASN A 83 -10.75 11.71 -23.47
N HIS A 84 -11.54 10.65 -23.58
CA HIS A 84 -11.09 9.29 -23.90
C HIS A 84 -12.11 8.53 -24.75
N GLY A 85 -11.68 7.43 -25.37
CA GLY A 85 -12.53 6.51 -26.12
C GLY A 85 -13.43 5.64 -25.23
N THR A 86 -14.27 4.81 -25.83
CA THR A 86 -15.12 3.87 -25.11
C THR A 86 -14.27 2.80 -24.40
N PHE A 87 -14.62 2.47 -23.15
CA PHE A 87 -13.99 1.37 -22.44
C PHE A 87 -14.49 0.02 -22.94
N GLU A 88 -13.56 -0.90 -23.19
CA GLU A 88 -13.81 -2.28 -23.59
C GLU A 88 -13.14 -3.24 -22.59
N LEU A 89 -13.66 -4.47 -22.50
CA LEU A 89 -13.10 -5.47 -21.59
C LEU A 89 -11.68 -5.84 -22.04
N TRP A 90 -10.73 -5.82 -21.10
CA TRP A 90 -9.34 -6.10 -21.40
C TRP A 90 -8.95 -7.52 -21.03
N ASN A 91 -8.29 -8.23 -21.94
CA ASN A 91 -7.68 -9.54 -21.71
C ASN A 91 -8.62 -10.54 -21.00
N GLN A 92 -9.86 -10.65 -21.48
CA GLN A 92 -10.95 -11.44 -20.86
C GLN A 92 -10.62 -12.91 -20.52
N HIS A 93 -9.58 -13.47 -21.16
CA HIS A 93 -9.16 -14.86 -20.98
C HIS A 93 -8.10 -15.04 -19.89
N LEU A 94 -7.55 -13.95 -19.34
CA LEU A 94 -6.50 -14.01 -18.32
C LEU A 94 -7.10 -13.88 -16.92
N GLU A 95 -6.77 -14.81 -16.02
CA GLU A 95 -7.13 -14.73 -14.60
C GLU A 95 -6.62 -13.44 -13.95
N THR A 96 -5.46 -12.93 -14.38
CA THR A 96 -4.89 -11.67 -13.87
C THR A 96 -5.68 -10.42 -14.26
N ALA A 97 -6.51 -10.54 -15.30
CA ALA A 97 -7.35 -9.44 -15.78
C ALA A 97 -8.81 -9.60 -15.37
N ASN A 98 -9.29 -10.83 -15.24
CA ASN A 98 -10.70 -11.14 -15.02
C ASN A 98 -10.84 -12.35 -14.07
N PRO A 99 -10.41 -12.22 -12.80
CA PRO A 99 -10.37 -13.35 -11.88
C PRO A 99 -11.76 -13.83 -11.49
N SER A 100 -11.82 -15.09 -11.06
CA SER A 100 -12.99 -15.64 -10.40
C SER A 100 -13.23 -14.95 -9.04
N ARG A 101 -14.50 -14.78 -8.65
CA ARG A 101 -14.84 -14.21 -7.35
C ARG A 101 -14.37 -15.14 -6.22
N PRO A 102 -13.76 -14.61 -5.14
CA PRO A 102 -13.41 -15.40 -3.97
C PRO A 102 -14.65 -16.06 -3.35
N LYS A 103 -14.54 -17.35 -3.02
CA LYS A 103 -15.68 -18.16 -2.55
C LYS A 103 -15.31 -19.27 -1.56
N HIS A 104 -14.02 -19.54 -1.36
CA HIS A 104 -13.57 -20.62 -0.49
C HIS A 104 -13.28 -20.16 0.93
N LEU A 105 -13.75 -20.94 1.90
CA LEU A 105 -13.45 -20.79 3.32
C LEU A 105 -13.63 -22.14 4.02
N THR A 106 -12.74 -22.43 4.97
CA THR A 106 -12.80 -23.59 5.88
C THR A 106 -12.32 -23.13 7.26
N PRO A 107 -12.64 -23.85 8.35
CA PRO A 107 -12.14 -23.52 9.69
C PRO A 107 -10.65 -23.84 9.90
N ASN A 108 -9.88 -24.04 8.83
CA ASN A 108 -8.44 -24.30 8.90
C ASN A 108 -7.66 -22.99 8.80
N SER A 109 -6.43 -23.00 9.33
CA SER A 109 -5.44 -21.97 8.96
C SER A 109 -4.87 -22.28 7.58
N TYR A 110 -4.48 -21.25 6.86
CA TYR A 110 -3.86 -21.37 5.53
C TYR A 110 -2.45 -20.82 5.57
N VAL A 111 -1.52 -21.56 4.96
CA VAL A 111 -0.14 -21.09 4.77
C VAL A 111 0.22 -21.29 3.32
N TRP A 112 0.78 -20.24 2.73
CA TRP A 112 1.47 -20.29 1.45
C TRP A 112 2.95 -20.10 1.72
N PRO A 113 3.77 -21.17 1.70
CA PRO A 113 5.21 -21.02 1.79
C PRO A 113 5.75 -20.20 0.61
N THR A 114 5.14 -20.27 -0.56
CA THR A 114 5.50 -19.40 -1.68
C THR A 114 4.29 -19.21 -2.58
N PHE A 115 4.28 -18.12 -3.32
CA PHE A 115 3.28 -17.84 -4.34
C PHE A 115 3.86 -18.04 -5.73
N ASN A 116 3.33 -19.01 -6.46
CA ASN A 116 3.66 -19.21 -7.87
C ASN A 116 2.76 -18.33 -8.76
N VAL A 117 2.92 -17.00 -8.63
CA VAL A 117 2.19 -16.01 -9.43
C VAL A 117 2.94 -15.71 -10.73
N THR A 118 2.17 -15.43 -11.79
CA THR A 118 2.72 -15.07 -13.10
C THR A 118 3.55 -13.79 -13.02
N LYS A 119 4.77 -13.82 -13.58
CA LYS A 119 5.59 -12.62 -13.75
C LYS A 119 5.05 -11.77 -14.91
N GLY A 120 5.01 -10.45 -14.75
CA GLY A 120 4.53 -9.56 -15.80
C GLY A 120 4.86 -8.09 -15.55
N ASP A 121 4.09 -7.21 -16.19
CA ASP A 121 4.04 -5.81 -15.76
C ASP A 121 3.04 -5.64 -14.61
N TRP A 122 2.75 -4.40 -14.22
CA TRP A 122 1.81 -4.07 -13.14
C TRP A 122 0.40 -4.65 -13.31
N THR A 123 -0.01 -5.03 -14.52
CA THR A 123 -1.37 -5.49 -14.83
C THR A 123 -1.53 -7.01 -14.65
N ALA A 124 -0.42 -7.73 -14.45
CA ALA A 124 -0.41 -9.17 -14.19
C ALA A 124 -0.63 -9.51 -12.70
N GLN A 125 -1.49 -8.76 -12.01
CA GLN A 125 -1.81 -8.99 -10.59
C GLN A 125 -2.72 -10.19 -10.41
N HIS A 126 -2.51 -10.97 -9.34
CA HIS A 126 -3.34 -12.12 -8.99
C HIS A 126 -4.23 -11.81 -7.79
N LEU A 127 -5.53 -12.05 -7.90
CA LEU A 127 -6.45 -11.92 -6.78
C LEU A 127 -6.29 -13.12 -5.84
N LEU A 128 -5.81 -12.89 -4.62
CA LEU A 128 -5.74 -13.93 -3.58
C LEU A 128 -7.13 -14.23 -3.02
N GLY A 129 -7.86 -13.17 -2.71
CA GLY A 129 -9.04 -13.25 -1.88
C GLY A 129 -9.52 -11.86 -1.46
N GLY A 130 -10.63 -11.85 -0.74
CA GLY A 130 -11.26 -10.62 -0.29
C GLY A 130 -12.59 -10.88 0.39
N ASN A 131 -13.26 -9.80 0.75
CA ASN A 131 -14.61 -9.80 1.32
C ASN A 131 -15.40 -8.60 0.79
N GLY A 132 -16.71 -8.63 0.98
CA GLY A 132 -17.60 -7.58 0.48
C GLY A 132 -17.67 -7.52 -1.05
N SER A 133 -17.93 -6.32 -1.57
CA SER A 133 -18.11 -6.07 -2.99
C SER A 133 -17.65 -4.66 -3.37
N PRO A 134 -16.86 -4.49 -4.44
CA PRO A 134 -16.49 -3.17 -4.94
C PRO A 134 -17.70 -2.37 -5.44
N THR A 135 -18.72 -3.03 -6.02
CA THR A 135 -19.94 -2.36 -6.49
C THR A 135 -20.74 -1.74 -5.36
N ASP A 136 -20.71 -2.40 -4.20
CA ASP A 136 -21.42 -1.95 -3.00
C ASP A 136 -20.54 -1.05 -2.13
N LYS A 137 -19.26 -0.87 -2.51
CA LYS A 137 -18.23 -0.15 -1.75
C LYS A 137 -18.09 -0.68 -0.32
N THR A 138 -18.06 -2.01 -0.19
CA THR A 138 -17.91 -2.72 1.08
C THR A 138 -16.72 -3.67 1.03
N GLY A 139 -15.97 -3.76 2.12
CA GLY A 139 -14.89 -4.73 2.27
C GLY A 139 -13.59 -4.37 1.54
N VAL A 140 -12.83 -5.41 1.21
CA VAL A 140 -11.46 -5.32 0.66
C VAL A 140 -11.14 -6.48 -0.28
N ALA A 141 -10.06 -6.34 -1.06
CA ALA A 141 -9.38 -7.44 -1.73
C ALA A 141 -7.87 -7.39 -1.53
N ILE A 142 -7.24 -8.56 -1.57
CA ILE A 142 -5.79 -8.73 -1.50
C ILE A 142 -5.32 -9.24 -2.86
N TRP A 143 -4.46 -8.45 -3.50
CA TRP A 143 -3.82 -8.79 -4.76
C TRP A 143 -2.32 -9.01 -4.56
N LEU A 144 -1.74 -9.88 -5.38
CA LEU A 144 -0.30 -10.12 -5.44
C LEU A 144 0.24 -9.58 -6.75
N PHE A 145 1.43 -8.96 -6.70
CA PHE A 145 2.16 -8.56 -7.89
C PHE A 145 3.55 -9.20 -7.93
N HIS A 146 3.99 -9.56 -9.13
CA HIS A 146 5.35 -9.95 -9.43
C HIS A 146 5.75 -9.28 -10.74
N VAL A 147 6.30 -8.08 -10.61
CA VAL A 147 6.61 -7.19 -11.73
C VAL A 147 8.06 -7.42 -12.15
N ASN A 148 8.27 -7.87 -13.38
CA ASN A 148 9.60 -8.08 -13.96
C ASN A 148 9.89 -7.24 -15.21
N LYS A 149 8.93 -6.39 -15.58
CA LYS A 149 9.05 -5.43 -16.67
C LYS A 149 8.20 -4.21 -16.37
N ASP A 150 8.61 -3.08 -16.94
CA ASP A 150 7.83 -1.86 -16.91
C ASP A 150 6.45 -2.07 -17.54
N MET A 151 5.46 -1.31 -17.06
CA MET A 151 4.26 -1.10 -17.87
C MET A 151 4.65 -0.57 -19.26
N PRO A 152 3.96 -0.99 -20.33
CA PRO A 152 4.25 -0.50 -21.66
C PRO A 152 4.32 1.04 -21.71
N PRO A 153 5.15 1.63 -22.59
CA PRO A 153 5.12 3.06 -22.82
C PRO A 153 3.69 3.53 -23.11
N GLN A 154 3.37 4.76 -22.70
CA GLN A 154 2.06 5.38 -22.94
C GLN A 154 0.87 4.58 -22.36
N THR A 155 1.10 3.79 -21.32
CA THR A 155 0.06 2.99 -20.66
C THR A 155 -0.04 3.36 -19.19
N VAL A 156 -1.26 3.59 -18.70
CA VAL A 156 -1.55 3.86 -17.29
C VAL A 156 -2.57 2.88 -16.74
N PHE A 157 -2.55 2.70 -15.43
CA PHE A 157 -3.49 1.92 -14.66
C PHE A 157 -4.25 2.85 -13.71
N SER A 158 -5.52 2.53 -13.46
CA SER A 158 -6.30 3.09 -12.36
C SER A 158 -7.23 2.01 -11.80
N SER A 159 -7.69 2.17 -10.56
CA SER A 159 -8.76 1.33 -10.01
C SER A 159 -9.96 2.19 -9.67
N GLN A 160 -11.13 1.82 -10.19
CA GLN A 160 -12.42 2.41 -9.79
C GLN A 160 -13.01 1.68 -8.57
N ASP A 161 -12.49 0.51 -8.25
CA ASP A 161 -13.00 -0.34 -7.18
C ASP A 161 -12.61 0.15 -5.80
N GLY A 162 -11.41 0.71 -5.63
CA GLY A 162 -10.91 1.04 -4.29
C GLY A 162 -9.64 1.86 -4.25
N GLU A 163 -9.24 2.23 -3.03
CA GLU A 163 -7.93 2.79 -2.72
C GLU A 163 -6.92 1.65 -2.59
N ALA A 164 -5.74 1.79 -3.19
CA ALA A 164 -4.72 0.74 -3.22
C ALA A 164 -3.59 1.04 -2.24
N LEU A 165 -3.47 0.23 -1.18
CA LEU A 165 -2.28 0.17 -0.32
C LEU A 165 -1.29 -0.85 -0.92
N ILE A 166 -0.22 -0.34 -1.50
CA ILE A 166 0.85 -1.09 -2.16
C ILE A 166 1.99 -1.35 -1.19
N VAL A 167 2.38 -2.61 -1.04
CA VAL A 167 3.42 -3.06 -0.12
C VAL A 167 4.45 -3.90 -0.91
N PRO A 168 5.53 -3.29 -1.44
CA PRO A 168 6.67 -4.01 -1.98
C PRO A 168 7.32 -4.83 -0.87
N GLN A 169 7.20 -6.14 -1.03
CA GLN A 169 7.81 -7.09 -0.13
C GLN A 169 9.31 -7.23 -0.45
N THR A 170 9.68 -7.13 -1.73
CA THR A 170 11.05 -6.89 -2.21
C THR A 170 11.06 -6.04 -3.48
N GLY A 171 12.22 -5.45 -3.76
CA GLY A 171 12.43 -4.62 -4.92
C GLY A 171 11.90 -3.21 -4.69
N ALA A 172 11.81 -2.45 -5.77
CA ALA A 172 11.31 -1.09 -5.74
C ALA A 172 10.43 -0.82 -6.95
N LEU A 173 9.50 0.12 -6.80
CA LEU A 173 8.58 0.57 -7.83
C LEU A 173 8.78 2.07 -8.03
N ASP A 174 8.92 2.51 -9.28
CA ASP A 174 8.83 3.93 -9.64
C ASP A 174 7.44 4.20 -10.19
N ILE A 175 6.62 4.89 -9.40
CA ILE A 175 5.20 5.12 -9.63
C ILE A 175 5.00 6.58 -10.01
N GLN A 176 4.69 6.82 -11.28
CA GLN A 176 4.26 8.13 -11.77
C GLN A 176 2.75 8.24 -11.69
N THR A 177 2.23 9.19 -10.93
CA THR A 177 0.80 9.46 -10.74
C THR A 177 0.40 10.78 -11.38
N GLU A 178 -0.89 11.07 -11.47
CA GLU A 178 -1.39 12.41 -11.83
C GLU A 178 -0.90 13.52 -10.89
N TYR A 179 -0.53 13.20 -9.64
CA TYR A 179 -0.08 14.18 -8.63
C TYR A 179 1.44 14.39 -8.63
N GLY A 180 2.18 13.54 -9.34
CA GLY A 180 3.65 13.49 -9.30
C GLY A 180 4.18 12.08 -9.10
N LYS A 181 5.47 11.97 -8.75
CA LYS A 181 6.20 10.68 -8.75
C LYS A 181 6.50 10.20 -7.34
N LEU A 182 6.38 8.89 -7.13
CA LEU A 182 6.72 8.18 -5.89
C LEU A 182 7.71 7.07 -6.23
N LEU A 183 8.89 7.09 -5.60
CA LEU A 183 9.76 5.91 -5.58
C LEU A 183 9.40 5.08 -4.35
N VAL A 184 8.89 3.86 -4.49
CA VAL A 184 8.43 3.02 -3.37
C VAL A 184 9.31 1.79 -3.27
N ARG A 185 10.14 1.71 -2.23
CA ARG A 185 11.11 0.62 -2.02
C ARG A 185 10.57 -0.40 -1.03
N GLN A 186 11.19 -1.58 -0.96
CA GLN A 186 10.94 -2.50 0.17
C GLN A 186 11.19 -1.78 1.52
N GLN A 187 10.33 -2.02 2.51
CA GLN A 187 10.13 -1.21 3.74
C GLN A 187 9.35 0.10 3.57
N GLU A 188 8.95 0.48 2.35
CA GLU A 188 8.02 1.58 2.14
C GLU A 188 6.69 1.05 1.66
N ILE A 189 5.60 1.58 2.20
CA ILE A 189 4.26 1.40 1.66
C ILE A 189 3.89 2.63 0.82
N ALA A 190 2.96 2.47 -0.11
CA ALA A 190 2.33 3.59 -0.79
C ALA A 190 0.81 3.40 -0.86
N VAL A 191 0.08 4.51 -0.80
CA VAL A 191 -1.38 4.52 -0.98
C VAL A 191 -1.72 5.36 -2.19
N ILE A 192 -2.45 4.77 -3.13
CA ILE A 192 -2.97 5.44 -4.32
C ILE A 192 -4.50 5.51 -4.22
N PRO A 193 -5.09 6.72 -4.13
CA PRO A 193 -6.53 6.86 -4.01
C PRO A 193 -7.30 6.28 -5.21
N ARG A 194 -8.55 5.88 -4.95
CA ARG A 194 -9.49 5.39 -5.98
C ARG A 194 -9.58 6.37 -7.15
N GLY A 195 -9.47 5.83 -8.37
CA GLY A 195 -9.65 6.54 -9.64
C GLY A 195 -8.43 7.32 -10.13
N ILE A 196 -7.36 7.42 -9.34
CA ILE A 196 -6.15 8.11 -9.76
C ILE A 196 -5.39 7.25 -10.78
N LYS A 197 -5.01 7.86 -11.90
CA LYS A 197 -4.21 7.22 -12.94
C LYS A 197 -2.74 7.24 -12.55
N TYR A 198 -2.07 6.11 -12.74
CA TYR A 198 -0.66 5.97 -12.48
C TYR A 198 0.01 4.96 -13.40
N ARG A 199 1.33 5.08 -13.57
CA ARG A 199 2.17 4.14 -14.31
C ARG A 199 3.26 3.63 -13.39
N VAL A 200 3.48 2.31 -13.40
CA VAL A 200 4.51 1.66 -12.60
C VAL A 200 5.64 1.18 -13.49
N THR A 201 6.86 1.47 -13.05
CA THR A 201 8.12 1.03 -13.66
C THR A 201 9.07 0.47 -12.63
N LEU A 202 10.09 -0.25 -13.09
CA LEU A 202 11.11 -0.88 -12.27
C LEU A 202 12.38 -0.01 -12.27
N PRO A 203 12.76 0.58 -11.12
CA PRO A 203 14.06 1.22 -10.97
C PRO A 203 15.18 0.23 -11.31
N GLU A 204 16.13 0.67 -12.15
CA GLU A 204 17.28 -0.15 -12.58
C GLU A 204 16.89 -1.46 -13.31
N GLY A 205 15.62 -1.59 -13.74
CA GLY A 205 15.11 -2.81 -14.38
C GLY A 205 15.02 -4.04 -13.46
N LYS A 206 15.13 -3.85 -12.14
CA LYS A 206 15.11 -4.95 -11.16
C LYS A 206 13.67 -5.36 -10.84
N GLU A 207 13.42 -6.66 -10.79
CA GLU A 207 12.09 -7.19 -10.46
C GLU A 207 11.64 -6.74 -9.06
N ALA A 208 10.33 -6.58 -8.88
CA ALA A 208 9.70 -6.24 -7.62
C ALA A 208 8.47 -7.11 -7.40
N ARG A 209 8.21 -7.51 -6.16
CA ARG A 209 7.02 -8.29 -5.80
C ARG A 209 6.48 -7.88 -4.44
N GLY A 210 5.22 -8.17 -4.23
CA GLY A 210 4.54 -7.83 -3.00
C GLY A 210 3.03 -7.90 -3.13
N TYR A 211 2.38 -7.11 -2.29
CA TYR A 211 0.94 -7.19 -2.07
C TYR A 211 0.28 -5.84 -2.32
N VAL A 212 -0.96 -5.87 -2.77
CA VAL A 212 -1.85 -4.70 -2.80
C VAL A 212 -3.09 -5.04 -2.00
N LEU A 213 -3.33 -4.27 -0.93
CA LEU A 213 -4.62 -4.26 -0.26
C LEU A 213 -5.50 -3.20 -0.93
N GLU A 214 -6.53 -3.64 -1.63
CA GLU A 214 -7.50 -2.77 -2.29
C GLU A 214 -8.72 -2.58 -1.38
N LEU A 215 -8.89 -1.36 -0.88
CA LEU A 215 -9.96 -0.98 0.03
C LEU A 215 -11.19 -0.47 -0.72
N TYR A 216 -12.29 -1.19 -0.63
CA TYR A 216 -13.56 -0.80 -1.28
C TYR A 216 -14.36 0.19 -0.43
N GLN A 217 -14.15 0.22 0.88
CA GLN A 217 -14.93 1.00 1.83
C GLN A 217 -14.10 2.06 2.56
N GLY A 218 -14.37 3.33 2.28
CA GLY A 218 -13.68 4.45 2.95
C GLY A 218 -12.30 4.75 2.37
N HIS A 219 -11.37 5.14 3.25
CA HIS A 219 -9.98 5.54 2.94
C HIS A 219 -9.09 5.20 4.13
N PHE A 220 -7.83 4.89 3.87
CA PHE A 220 -6.83 4.66 4.92
C PHE A 220 -6.52 5.96 5.67
N ARG A 221 -6.44 5.87 7.00
CA ARG A 221 -6.17 6.97 7.92
C ARG A 221 -5.24 6.50 9.03
N LEU A 222 -4.65 7.44 9.76
CA LEU A 222 -3.98 7.12 11.02
C LEU A 222 -5.01 6.63 12.04
N PRO A 223 -4.65 5.65 12.88
CA PRO A 223 -5.51 5.23 13.98
C PRO A 223 -5.64 6.34 15.03
N GLU A 224 -6.77 6.34 15.74
CA GLU A 224 -6.92 7.17 16.93
C GLU A 224 -5.95 6.70 18.02
N LEU A 225 -5.19 7.63 18.60
CA LEU A 225 -4.11 7.30 19.54
C LEU A 225 -4.59 6.98 20.96
N GLY A 226 -5.83 7.36 21.30
CA GLY A 226 -6.38 7.17 22.65
C GLY A 226 -5.44 7.71 23.74
N ILE A 227 -5.12 6.88 24.72
CA ILE A 227 -4.26 7.27 25.87
C ILE A 227 -2.79 7.51 25.50
N ILE A 228 -2.35 7.13 24.30
CA ILE A 228 -0.98 7.44 23.81
C ILE A 228 -0.81 8.96 23.67
N GLY A 229 -1.89 9.69 23.37
CA GLY A 229 -1.89 11.15 23.27
C GLY A 229 -1.65 11.62 21.85
N SER A 230 -0.63 12.46 21.63
CA SER A 230 -0.43 13.17 20.35
C SER A 230 0.80 12.74 19.55
N ILE A 231 1.61 11.81 20.07
CA ILE A 231 2.84 11.32 19.44
C ILE A 231 2.97 9.83 19.72
N GLY A 232 3.16 9.03 18.69
CA GLY A 232 3.21 7.57 18.78
C GLY A 232 2.93 6.93 17.42
N LEU A 233 3.23 5.63 17.29
CA LEU A 233 2.90 4.85 16.10
C LEU A 233 3.49 5.47 14.82
N ALA A 234 2.70 5.54 13.74
CA ALA A 234 3.09 6.24 12.51
C ALA A 234 2.84 7.75 12.64
N ASN A 235 3.90 8.52 12.90
CA ASN A 235 3.78 9.98 12.99
C ASN A 235 3.38 10.60 11.64
N PRO A 236 2.40 11.53 11.59
CA PRO A 236 1.88 12.10 10.35
C PRO A 236 2.95 12.80 9.50
N ARG A 237 3.97 13.39 10.14
CA ARG A 237 5.09 14.08 9.47
C ARG A 237 5.93 13.20 8.55
N ASP A 238 5.92 11.89 8.79
CA ASP A 238 6.80 10.95 8.11
C ASP A 238 6.18 10.39 6.82
N PHE A 239 4.92 10.73 6.55
CA PHE A 239 4.25 10.43 5.29
C PHE A 239 4.64 11.45 4.23
N GLN A 240 5.11 10.95 3.10
CA GLN A 240 5.63 11.72 1.98
C GLN A 240 4.62 11.74 0.83
N VAL A 241 4.36 12.92 0.28
CA VAL A 241 3.36 13.21 -0.75
C VAL A 241 4.08 13.75 -1.99
N PRO A 242 3.78 13.27 -3.21
CA PRO A 242 4.53 13.65 -4.41
C PRO A 242 4.38 15.14 -4.70
N THR A 243 5.44 15.79 -5.18
CA THR A 243 5.36 17.14 -5.74
C THR A 243 4.84 17.07 -7.18
N ALA A 244 4.09 18.10 -7.61
CA ALA A 244 3.53 18.18 -8.96
C ALA A 244 4.60 17.98 -10.03
N SER A 245 4.33 17.08 -10.98
CA SER A 245 5.24 16.75 -12.07
C SER A 245 4.48 16.74 -13.38
N PHE A 246 4.69 17.78 -14.19
CA PHE A 246 4.05 17.95 -15.48
C PHE A 246 4.90 17.37 -16.61
N ASP A 247 4.34 16.46 -17.40
CA ASP A 247 4.96 15.95 -18.61
C ASP A 247 4.59 16.85 -19.80
N GLY A 248 5.43 17.86 -20.06
CA GLY A 248 5.20 18.87 -21.09
C GLY A 248 5.98 20.14 -20.82
N LYS A 249 5.51 21.26 -21.39
CA LYS A 249 6.13 22.58 -21.22
C LYS A 249 5.11 23.70 -21.30
N ILE A 250 5.52 24.89 -20.86
CA ILE A 250 4.80 26.13 -21.14
C ILE A 250 5.28 26.69 -22.49
N GLU A 251 4.34 27.03 -23.37
CA GLU A 251 4.62 27.69 -24.64
C GLU A 251 4.01 29.09 -24.67
N SER A 252 4.71 30.05 -25.29
CA SER A 252 4.15 31.37 -25.58
C SER A 252 3.30 31.32 -26.84
N ARG A 253 2.07 31.84 -26.76
CA ARG A 253 1.13 32.03 -27.87
C ARG A 253 0.68 33.49 -27.89
N GLY A 254 1.37 34.31 -28.67
CA GLY A 254 1.20 35.77 -28.62
C GLY A 254 1.55 36.30 -27.23
N ASP A 255 0.65 37.11 -26.65
CA ASP A 255 0.80 37.68 -25.30
C ASP A 255 0.38 36.71 -24.18
N THR A 256 0.02 35.47 -24.51
CA THR A 256 -0.43 34.46 -23.54
C THR A 256 0.55 33.30 -23.41
N GLN A 257 0.59 32.68 -22.24
CA GLN A 257 1.31 31.43 -22.00
C GLN A 257 0.31 30.28 -21.89
N VAL A 258 0.63 29.12 -22.44
CA VAL A 258 -0.24 27.94 -22.45
C VAL A 258 0.56 26.69 -22.06
N ALA A 259 0.01 25.88 -21.17
CA ALA A 259 0.56 24.57 -20.83
C ALA A 259 0.22 23.57 -21.95
N VAL A 260 1.27 22.93 -22.48
CA VAL A 260 1.15 21.95 -23.57
C VAL A 260 1.74 20.64 -23.08
N ALA A 261 0.89 19.62 -23.01
CA ALA A 261 1.26 18.26 -22.64
C ALA A 261 2.22 17.65 -23.68
N ASN A 262 3.10 16.77 -23.22
CA ASN A 262 4.00 16.00 -24.08
C ASN A 262 3.30 14.75 -24.60
N ASP A 263 2.45 14.93 -25.62
CA ASP A 263 1.63 13.83 -26.14
C ASP A 263 2.42 12.84 -27.01
N GLY A 264 3.66 13.18 -27.39
CA GLY A 264 4.47 12.37 -28.29
C GLY A 264 3.84 12.25 -29.69
N ARG A 265 3.98 11.07 -30.33
CA ARG A 265 3.31 10.72 -31.61
C ARG A 265 2.30 9.58 -31.47
N GLY A 266 1.99 9.13 -30.26
CA GLY A 266 1.30 7.87 -30.02
C GLY A 266 0.11 8.02 -29.07
N GLU A 267 -0.86 7.13 -29.25
CA GLU A 267 -2.08 7.03 -28.45
C GLU A 267 -1.77 6.46 -27.05
N TRP A 268 -2.40 7.01 -26.02
CA TRP A 268 -2.26 6.53 -24.64
C TRP A 268 -3.34 5.51 -24.31
N THR A 269 -2.95 4.41 -23.67
CA THR A 269 -3.87 3.37 -23.17
C THR A 269 -4.14 3.57 -21.69
N ILE A 270 -5.42 3.66 -21.33
CA ILE A 270 -5.90 3.72 -19.96
C ILE A 270 -6.46 2.36 -19.60
N ILE A 271 -5.87 1.70 -18.62
CA ILE A 271 -6.40 0.46 -18.04
C ILE A 271 -7.08 0.82 -16.74
N SER A 272 -8.31 0.34 -16.57
CA SER A 272 -9.08 0.58 -15.34
C SER A 272 -9.60 -0.74 -14.77
N ARG A 273 -9.39 -0.97 -13.48
CA ARG A 273 -10.09 -2.02 -12.77
C ARG A 273 -11.48 -1.55 -12.37
N LEU A 274 -12.51 -2.34 -12.70
CA LEU A 274 -13.90 -2.13 -12.32
C LEU A 274 -14.59 -3.49 -12.11
N ASP A 275 -15.17 -3.69 -10.94
CA ASP A 275 -15.71 -4.96 -10.43
C ASP A 275 -14.71 -6.11 -10.57
N THR A 276 -13.48 -5.90 -10.10
CA THR A 276 -12.32 -6.80 -10.16
C THR A 276 -11.80 -7.12 -11.56
N LYS A 277 -12.44 -6.60 -12.61
CA LYS A 277 -12.11 -6.85 -14.01
C LYS A 277 -11.35 -5.68 -14.61
N LEU A 278 -10.44 -5.97 -15.53
CA LEU A 278 -9.74 -4.93 -16.26
C LEU A 278 -10.49 -4.53 -17.53
N TRP A 279 -10.56 -3.22 -17.73
CA TRP A 279 -11.09 -2.57 -18.91
C TRP A 279 -10.00 -1.69 -19.51
N PHE A 280 -10.06 -1.40 -20.80
CA PHE A 280 -9.17 -0.45 -21.44
C PHE A 280 -9.91 0.55 -22.32
N ALA A 281 -9.41 1.77 -22.38
CA ALA A 281 -9.80 2.82 -23.33
C ALA A 281 -8.55 3.57 -23.77
N THR A 282 -8.68 4.42 -24.77
CA THR A 282 -7.54 5.18 -25.29
C THR A 282 -7.78 6.69 -25.31
N GLN A 283 -6.71 7.49 -25.24
CA GLN A 283 -6.76 8.95 -25.31
C GLN A 283 -5.57 9.51 -26.09
N ASP A 284 -5.70 10.73 -26.62
CA ASP A 284 -4.72 11.37 -27.51
C ASP A 284 -3.62 12.16 -26.78
N SER A 285 -3.56 12.03 -25.45
CA SER A 285 -2.72 12.86 -24.58
C SER A 285 -2.17 12.10 -23.40
N THR A 286 -1.06 12.55 -22.84
CA THR A 286 -0.56 12.01 -21.57
C THR A 286 -1.50 12.37 -20.42
N PRO A 287 -1.87 11.43 -19.53
CA PRO A 287 -2.63 11.74 -18.32
C PRO A 287 -1.78 12.45 -17.25
N PHE A 288 -0.45 12.54 -17.45
CA PHE A 288 0.51 13.20 -16.55
C PHE A 288 0.68 14.68 -16.89
N ASP A 289 -0.41 15.34 -17.23
CA ASP A 289 -0.49 16.71 -17.70
C ASP A 289 -1.04 17.67 -16.62
N VAL A 290 -0.84 17.34 -15.33
CA VAL A 290 -1.25 18.17 -14.20
C VAL A 290 -0.12 19.15 -13.84
N ALA A 291 -0.34 20.44 -14.12
CA ALA A 291 0.63 21.51 -13.89
C ALA A 291 0.66 21.98 -12.43
N GLY A 292 -0.42 21.72 -11.68
CA GLY A 292 -0.49 21.96 -10.25
C GLY A 292 -1.73 21.32 -9.66
N TRP A 293 -1.73 21.12 -8.36
CA TRP A 293 -2.86 20.56 -7.64
C TRP A 293 -2.93 21.08 -6.21
N GLN A 294 -4.13 21.05 -5.62
CA GLN A 294 -4.35 21.34 -4.21
C GLN A 294 -5.45 20.47 -3.62
N GLY A 295 -5.33 20.08 -2.35
CA GLY A 295 -6.38 19.34 -1.65
C GLY A 295 -5.87 18.45 -0.52
N THR A 296 -6.76 17.59 -0.05
CA THR A 296 -6.53 16.60 1.02
C THR A 296 -6.56 15.16 0.52
N LEU A 297 -6.87 14.92 -0.76
CA LEU A 297 -6.83 13.61 -1.41
C LEU A 297 -5.62 13.50 -2.33
N TYR A 298 -4.62 12.72 -1.96
CA TYR A 298 -3.38 12.59 -2.74
C TYR A 298 -2.74 11.23 -2.51
N PRO A 299 -1.93 10.73 -3.47
CA PRO A 299 -1.02 9.62 -3.23
C PRO A 299 -0.02 9.93 -2.13
N TYR A 300 0.40 8.93 -1.37
CA TYR A 300 1.46 9.09 -0.37
C TYR A 300 2.26 7.81 -0.18
N LYS A 301 3.45 7.92 0.42
CA LYS A 301 4.28 6.80 0.85
C LYS A 301 4.77 6.96 2.28
N TYR A 302 5.13 5.85 2.92
CA TYR A 302 5.61 5.82 4.31
C TYR A 302 6.65 4.71 4.51
N ASP A 303 7.75 5.01 5.21
CA ASP A 303 8.79 4.05 5.60
C ASP A 303 8.40 3.38 6.93
N VAL A 304 8.08 2.09 6.90
CA VAL A 304 7.57 1.37 8.08
C VAL A 304 8.60 1.21 9.20
N ARG A 305 9.90 1.41 8.93
CA ARG A 305 10.92 1.43 10.01
C ARG A 305 10.88 2.71 10.84
N ARG A 306 10.20 3.76 10.37
CA ARG A 306 9.98 5.00 11.15
C ARG A 306 8.87 4.87 12.18
N PHE A 307 8.23 3.71 12.27
CA PHE A 307 7.16 3.47 13.22
C PHE A 307 7.68 3.61 14.65
N ASN A 308 6.99 4.44 15.44
CA ASN A 308 7.32 4.66 16.84
C ASN A 308 6.60 3.60 17.70
N TYR A 309 7.26 2.47 17.90
CA TYR A 309 6.73 1.35 18.67
C TYR A 309 6.37 1.76 20.10
N ILE A 310 5.17 1.36 20.51
CA ILE A 310 4.68 1.42 21.88
C ILE A 310 4.45 -0.01 22.34
N GLY A 311 4.74 -0.30 23.61
CA GLY A 311 4.56 -1.63 24.18
C GLY A 311 4.72 -1.62 25.69
N ASN A 312 4.63 -2.79 26.30
CA ASN A 312 4.69 -2.92 27.75
C ASN A 312 6.12 -2.75 28.27
N LEU A 313 6.28 -1.85 29.25
CA LEU A 313 7.57 -1.59 29.90
C LEU A 313 7.82 -2.47 31.13
N ASN A 314 6.80 -3.17 31.64
CA ASN A 314 6.88 -3.92 32.89
C ASN A 314 6.67 -5.42 32.69
N TYR A 315 5.44 -5.85 32.42
CA TYR A 315 5.05 -7.25 32.21
C TYR A 315 3.95 -7.34 31.13
N ASP A 316 3.57 -8.56 30.77
CA ASP A 316 2.61 -8.91 29.71
C ASP A 316 3.06 -8.49 28.30
N HIS A 317 2.32 -8.98 27.31
CA HIS A 317 2.46 -8.59 25.91
C HIS A 317 1.28 -7.68 25.53
N ALA A 318 1.50 -6.66 24.72
CA ALA A 318 0.43 -5.74 24.29
C ALA A 318 -0.37 -6.35 23.13
N ASP A 319 -1.65 -5.97 23.00
CA ASP A 319 -2.45 -6.36 21.84
C ASP A 319 -1.81 -5.84 20.54
N PRO A 320 -1.83 -6.62 19.44
CA PRO A 320 -1.15 -6.24 18.21
C PRO A 320 -1.72 -4.98 17.55
N SER A 321 -2.89 -4.49 17.98
CA SER A 321 -3.45 -3.21 17.56
C SER A 321 -2.52 -2.02 17.86
N VAL A 322 -1.60 -2.14 18.83
CA VAL A 322 -0.56 -1.15 19.11
C VAL A 322 0.47 -1.01 17.97
N PHE A 323 0.43 -1.88 16.96
CA PHE A 323 1.29 -1.83 15.78
C PHE A 323 0.58 -1.37 14.50
N VAL A 324 -0.67 -0.91 14.60
CA VAL A 324 -1.43 -0.41 13.45
C VAL A 324 -0.80 0.87 12.91
N VAL A 325 -0.46 0.84 11.62
CA VAL A 325 0.11 1.95 10.86
C VAL A 325 -1.02 2.77 10.22
N LEU A 326 -1.95 2.07 9.56
CA LEU A 326 -3.12 2.66 8.89
C LEU A 326 -4.36 1.84 9.18
N THR A 327 -5.49 2.52 9.37
CA THR A 327 -6.81 1.91 9.57
C THR A 327 -7.81 2.47 8.56
N ALA A 328 -8.78 1.66 8.16
CA ALA A 328 -9.97 2.11 7.45
C ALA A 328 -11.20 1.85 8.33
N GLN A 329 -11.78 2.91 8.89
CA GLN A 329 -12.94 2.79 9.77
C GLN A 329 -14.19 2.28 9.04
N SER A 330 -14.94 1.41 9.70
CA SER A 330 -16.24 0.92 9.23
C SER A 330 -17.34 1.94 9.56
N TYR A 331 -17.42 3.00 8.76
CA TYR A 331 -18.43 4.04 8.94
C TYR A 331 -19.84 3.45 8.88
N GLY A 332 -20.62 3.65 9.94
CA GLY A 332 -21.97 3.07 10.10
C GLY A 332 -22.03 1.86 11.03
N LYS A 333 -20.90 1.42 11.60
CA LYS A 333 -20.84 0.48 12.74
C LYS A 333 -20.46 1.20 14.03
N GLU A 334 -20.42 0.43 15.13
CA GLU A 334 -19.98 0.94 16.44
C GLU A 334 -18.58 1.56 16.35
N PRO A 335 -18.35 2.72 17.00
CA PRO A 335 -17.03 3.36 17.04
C PRO A 335 -15.93 2.39 17.47
N GLY A 336 -14.79 2.43 16.78
CA GLY A 336 -13.68 1.50 16.99
C GLY A 336 -13.69 0.27 16.08
N THR A 337 -14.75 0.06 15.28
CA THR A 337 -14.77 -1.02 14.28
C THR A 337 -14.05 -0.58 13.00
N ALA A 338 -13.02 -1.32 12.57
CA ALA A 338 -12.35 -1.13 11.29
C ALA A 338 -12.89 -2.09 10.23
N VAL A 339 -12.96 -1.64 8.97
CA VAL A 339 -13.07 -2.54 7.81
C VAL A 339 -11.79 -3.37 7.73
N VAL A 340 -10.66 -2.68 7.87
CA VAL A 340 -9.32 -3.26 7.84
C VAL A 340 -8.34 -2.40 8.62
N ASP A 341 -7.43 -3.06 9.33
CA ASP A 341 -6.23 -2.48 9.92
C ASP A 341 -4.99 -3.05 9.22
N PHE A 342 -4.06 -2.16 8.87
CA PHE A 342 -2.74 -2.51 8.38
C PHE A 342 -1.71 -2.22 9.47
N ALA A 343 -1.11 -3.28 10.00
CA ALA A 343 -0.04 -3.21 11.00
C ALA A 343 1.29 -3.66 10.42
N ALA A 344 2.39 -3.13 10.96
CA ALA A 344 3.74 -3.53 10.60
C ALA A 344 4.63 -3.60 11.85
N VAL A 345 5.30 -4.73 12.03
CA VAL A 345 6.15 -5.02 13.18
C VAL A 345 7.51 -5.48 12.71
N GLY A 346 8.47 -4.57 12.77
CA GLY A 346 9.88 -4.80 12.50
C GLY A 346 10.69 -4.82 13.79
N GLU A 347 12.00 -4.65 13.62
CA GLU A 347 12.99 -4.68 14.69
C GLU A 347 12.69 -3.68 15.83
N HIS A 348 12.52 -4.17 17.06
CA HIS A 348 12.26 -3.33 18.24
C HIS A 348 12.76 -3.97 19.54
N TRP A 349 12.84 -3.18 20.61
CA TRP A 349 13.22 -3.66 21.95
C TRP A 349 11.99 -4.11 22.73
N HIS A 350 12.13 -5.23 23.46
CA HIS A 350 11.12 -5.74 24.37
C HIS A 350 11.71 -5.88 25.79
N PRO A 351 11.32 -5.01 26.75
CA PRO A 351 11.90 -5.00 28.08
C PRO A 351 11.13 -5.82 29.13
N ALA A 352 9.89 -6.25 28.83
CA ALA A 352 9.02 -6.87 29.83
C ALA A 352 9.68 -8.08 30.52
N GLN A 353 9.58 -8.14 31.85
CA GLN A 353 10.18 -9.16 32.69
C GLN A 353 9.17 -10.26 33.02
N HIS A 354 9.66 -11.48 33.27
CA HIS A 354 8.84 -12.63 33.65
C HIS A 354 7.64 -12.88 32.71
N THR A 355 7.82 -12.56 31.43
CA THR A 355 6.78 -12.54 30.41
C THR A 355 7.28 -13.29 29.17
N LEU A 356 6.44 -14.14 28.58
CA LEU A 356 6.69 -14.67 27.23
C LEU A 356 6.59 -13.51 26.23
N ARG A 357 7.71 -13.19 25.57
CA ARG A 357 7.82 -12.02 24.67
C ARG A 357 7.35 -12.31 23.23
N VAL A 358 6.57 -13.36 23.06
CA VAL A 358 5.89 -13.72 21.81
C VAL A 358 4.38 -13.62 21.98
N PRO A 359 3.64 -13.46 20.88
CA PRO A 359 2.18 -13.45 20.94
C PRO A 359 1.62 -14.69 21.64
N TRP A 360 0.54 -14.49 22.39
CA TRP A 360 -0.20 -15.58 23.04
C TRP A 360 -0.89 -16.49 22.04
N TYR A 361 -1.30 -17.68 22.50
CA TYR A 361 -2.29 -18.49 21.80
C TYR A 361 -3.60 -17.72 21.68
N HIS A 362 -4.11 -17.60 20.45
CA HIS A 362 -5.12 -16.61 20.10
C HIS A 362 -6.22 -17.21 19.22
N ARG A 363 -7.44 -16.72 19.44
CA ARG A 363 -8.63 -16.92 18.61
C ARG A 363 -9.29 -15.56 18.50
N ASN A 364 -9.44 -15.07 17.28
CA ASN A 364 -9.85 -13.70 17.02
C ASN A 364 -11.17 -13.66 16.25
N THR A 365 -12.02 -12.68 16.52
CA THR A 365 -13.19 -12.45 15.67
C THR A 365 -12.81 -11.93 14.28
N ALA A 366 -11.63 -11.33 14.12
CA ALA A 366 -11.12 -10.85 12.84
C ALA A 366 -10.45 -11.97 12.02
N SER A 367 -10.23 -11.70 10.72
CA SER A 367 -9.33 -12.46 9.86
C SER A 367 -7.97 -11.79 9.82
N GLU A 368 -6.91 -12.55 10.07
CA GLU A 368 -5.52 -12.06 10.11
C GLU A 368 -4.71 -12.65 8.95
N PHE A 369 -4.40 -11.83 7.94
CA PHE A 369 -3.50 -12.18 6.85
C PHE A 369 -2.13 -11.55 7.10
N VAL A 370 -1.09 -12.37 7.22
CA VAL A 370 0.25 -11.90 7.60
C VAL A 370 1.28 -12.32 6.57
N PHE A 371 2.19 -11.41 6.26
CA PHE A 371 3.26 -11.61 5.29
C PHE A 371 4.50 -10.81 5.68
N PRO A 372 5.70 -11.29 5.31
CA PRO A 372 6.94 -10.57 5.56
C PRO A 372 7.16 -9.42 4.56
N ILE A 373 7.91 -8.39 4.97
CA ILE A 373 8.54 -7.36 4.12
C ILE A 373 10.04 -7.43 4.41
N ILE A 374 10.89 -7.59 3.39
CA ILE A 374 12.33 -7.70 3.63
C ILE A 374 12.86 -6.34 4.10
N ALA A 375 13.53 -6.33 5.25
CA ALA A 375 14.15 -5.15 5.82
C ALA A 375 15.63 -5.03 5.42
N GLU A 376 16.28 -6.17 5.17
CA GLU A 376 17.66 -6.23 4.68
C GLU A 376 17.82 -5.46 3.36
N GLN A 377 18.81 -4.58 3.29
CA GLN A 377 19.08 -3.73 2.13
C GLN A 377 20.28 -4.22 1.31
N ASP A 378 21.12 -5.12 1.83
CA ASP A 378 22.20 -5.72 1.05
C ASP A 378 21.63 -6.59 -0.07
N PRO A 379 21.82 -6.22 -1.36
CA PRO A 379 21.31 -7.01 -2.48
C PRO A 379 21.95 -8.40 -2.58
N LYS A 380 23.07 -8.66 -1.88
CA LYS A 380 23.73 -9.98 -1.83
C LYS A 380 23.22 -10.85 -0.69
N SER A 381 22.41 -10.32 0.22
CA SER A 381 21.85 -11.10 1.31
C SER A 381 21.00 -12.26 0.78
N ARG A 382 21.00 -13.38 1.49
CA ARG A 382 20.13 -14.54 1.20
C ARG A 382 18.66 -14.14 1.14
N LEU A 383 18.23 -13.16 1.94
CA LEU A 383 16.86 -12.64 1.91
C LEU A 383 16.51 -11.96 0.58
N ASN A 384 17.48 -11.30 -0.07
CA ASN A 384 17.28 -10.61 -1.35
C ASN A 384 17.63 -11.48 -2.58
N THR A 385 18.15 -12.70 -2.39
CA THR A 385 18.64 -13.57 -3.48
C THR A 385 18.00 -14.95 -3.54
N SER A 386 17.36 -15.43 -2.47
CA SER A 386 16.73 -16.76 -2.45
C SER A 386 15.39 -16.78 -3.20
N ASP A 387 15.11 -17.84 -3.94
CA ASP A 387 13.81 -18.11 -4.60
C ASP A 387 12.94 -19.12 -3.82
N THR A 388 13.48 -19.75 -2.78
CA THR A 388 12.79 -20.72 -1.91
C THR A 388 12.55 -20.07 -0.53
N PHE A 389 11.37 -20.29 0.08
CA PHE A 389 10.89 -19.60 1.29
C PHE A 389 11.91 -19.62 2.45
N GLY A 390 12.17 -18.52 3.16
CA GLY A 390 11.30 -17.91 4.19
C GLY A 390 10.77 -16.46 4.06
N PRO A 391 11.08 -15.63 3.03
CA PRO A 391 10.51 -14.26 2.95
C PRO A 391 9.43 -14.05 1.86
N TRP A 392 8.86 -15.08 1.22
CA TRP A 392 8.04 -14.94 -0.02
C TRP A 392 6.59 -15.45 0.05
N GLY A 393 6.13 -15.75 1.25
CA GLY A 393 4.89 -16.44 1.53
C GLY A 393 4.00 -15.62 2.46
N ALA A 394 2.87 -16.19 2.83
CA ALA A 394 1.94 -15.58 3.77
C ALA A 394 1.19 -16.65 4.54
N TRP A 395 0.54 -16.25 5.62
CA TRP A 395 -0.46 -17.09 6.27
C TRP A 395 -1.74 -16.31 6.54
N LEU A 396 -2.84 -17.05 6.63
CA LEU A 396 -4.17 -16.54 6.96
C LEU A 396 -4.73 -17.36 8.11
N ASN A 397 -5.00 -16.68 9.22
CA ASN A 397 -5.88 -17.18 10.27
C ASN A 397 -7.24 -16.54 10.04
N ALA A 398 -8.19 -17.30 9.50
CA ALA A 398 -9.57 -16.83 9.37
C ALA A 398 -10.23 -16.70 10.76
N ASN A 399 -11.42 -16.11 10.81
CA ASN A 399 -12.13 -15.82 12.05
C ASN A 399 -12.22 -17.07 12.95
N MET A 400 -11.82 -16.91 14.21
CA MET A 400 -11.81 -17.89 15.30
C MET A 400 -10.91 -19.11 15.08
N VAL A 401 -10.11 -19.14 14.02
CA VAL A 401 -9.08 -20.18 13.83
C VAL A 401 -8.00 -19.99 14.88
N THR A 402 -7.81 -21.02 15.72
CA THR A 402 -6.80 -21.01 16.78
C THR A 402 -5.40 -20.97 16.20
N HIS A 403 -4.57 -20.07 16.69
CA HIS A 403 -3.18 -19.96 16.30
C HIS A 403 -2.30 -19.55 17.49
N GLY A 404 -1.03 -19.97 17.46
CA GLY A 404 0.00 -19.59 18.43
C GLY A 404 1.30 -20.33 18.09
N SER A 405 2.30 -20.26 18.95
CA SER A 405 3.53 -21.03 18.80
C SER A 405 3.27 -22.54 18.85
N ASN A 406 4.13 -23.35 18.23
CA ASN A 406 4.15 -24.79 18.52
C ASN A 406 4.89 -25.08 19.85
N GLU A 407 4.87 -26.33 20.33
CA GLU A 407 5.52 -26.71 21.60
C GLU A 407 7.04 -26.49 21.59
N GLN A 408 7.70 -26.66 20.45
CA GLN A 408 9.14 -26.43 20.33
C GLN A 408 9.48 -24.94 20.48
N GLU A 409 8.84 -24.09 19.69
CA GLU A 409 8.97 -22.62 19.76
C GLU A 409 8.62 -22.13 21.17
N TYR A 410 7.55 -22.66 21.77
CA TYR A 410 7.15 -22.33 23.13
C TYR A 410 8.25 -22.65 24.16
N ALA A 411 8.84 -23.84 24.08
CA ALA A 411 9.96 -24.23 24.95
C ALA A 411 11.20 -23.34 24.73
N GLU A 412 11.52 -22.98 23.49
CA GLU A 412 12.63 -22.08 23.15
C GLU A 412 12.43 -20.69 23.76
N TRP A 413 11.20 -20.16 23.72
CA TRP A 413 10.86 -18.86 24.32
C TRP A 413 10.84 -18.89 25.84
N GLN A 414 10.39 -19.99 26.45
CA GLN A 414 10.47 -20.17 27.91
C GLN A 414 11.92 -20.17 28.42
N ALA A 415 12.87 -20.66 27.61
CA ALA A 415 14.28 -20.72 27.99
C ALA A 415 15.01 -19.37 27.91
N LYS A 416 14.39 -18.31 27.37
CA LYS A 416 15.02 -16.98 27.23
C LYS A 416 15.07 -16.26 28.58
N ASP A 417 16.19 -15.60 28.87
CA ASP A 417 16.31 -14.70 30.01
C ASP A 417 15.47 -13.43 29.79
N THR A 418 14.52 -13.20 30.68
CA THR A 418 13.64 -12.02 30.64
C THR A 418 14.09 -10.90 31.58
N LEU A 419 15.15 -11.10 32.37
CA LEU A 419 15.70 -10.07 33.25
C LEU A 419 16.48 -8.99 32.49
N THR A 420 16.85 -9.27 31.23
CA THR A 420 17.51 -8.33 30.33
C THR A 420 16.59 -7.96 29.15
N PRO A 421 16.59 -6.70 28.69
CA PRO A 421 15.88 -6.33 27.46
C PRO A 421 16.46 -7.09 26.27
N MET A 422 15.59 -7.54 25.36
CA MET A 422 16.01 -8.18 24.12
C MET A 422 15.44 -7.47 22.91
N LYS A 423 16.13 -7.60 21.78
CA LYS A 423 15.62 -7.15 20.50
C LYS A 423 14.80 -8.27 19.87
N LEU A 424 13.62 -7.93 19.36
CA LEU A 424 12.74 -8.82 18.60
C LEU A 424 12.81 -8.42 17.12
N GLN A 425 12.50 -9.38 16.23
CA GLN A 425 12.42 -9.16 14.78
C GLN A 425 13.73 -8.62 14.16
N ASP A 426 14.89 -9.01 14.72
CA ASP A 426 16.23 -8.57 14.28
C ASP A 426 16.84 -9.42 13.16
N PHE A 427 16.05 -10.30 12.55
CA PHE A 427 16.46 -11.22 11.48
C PHE A 427 16.27 -10.66 10.06
N GLY A 428 16.15 -9.34 9.91
CA GLY A 428 16.15 -8.67 8.60
C GLY A 428 14.80 -8.66 7.87
N VAL A 429 13.69 -8.83 8.58
CA VAL A 429 12.32 -8.82 8.05
C VAL A 429 11.40 -8.00 8.98
N THR A 430 10.45 -7.31 8.38
CA THR A 430 9.31 -6.67 9.06
C THR A 430 8.05 -7.50 8.78
N SER A 431 7.32 -7.92 9.81
CA SER A 431 6.06 -8.64 9.64
C SER A 431 4.93 -7.64 9.39
N ALA A 432 4.19 -7.77 8.29
CA ALA A 432 3.03 -6.95 7.98
C ALA A 432 1.75 -7.77 8.14
N ILE A 433 0.72 -7.15 8.73
CA ILE A 433 -0.54 -7.78 9.07
C ILE A 433 -1.66 -6.96 8.42
N ILE A 434 -2.54 -7.64 7.69
CA ILE A 434 -3.84 -7.15 7.25
C ILE A 434 -4.87 -7.85 8.11
N GLU A 435 -5.46 -7.11 9.04
CA GLU A 435 -6.53 -7.60 9.90
C GLU A 435 -7.87 -7.04 9.39
N THR A 436 -8.84 -7.91 9.12
CA THR A 436 -10.14 -7.52 8.59
C THR A 436 -11.26 -7.98 9.51
N GLU A 437 -12.27 -7.14 9.71
CA GLU A 437 -13.45 -7.52 10.50
C GLU A 437 -14.24 -8.64 9.80
N ALA A 438 -14.52 -8.45 8.50
CA ALA A 438 -15.23 -9.44 7.70
C ALA A 438 -14.28 -10.57 7.26
N THR A 439 -14.79 -11.80 7.22
CA THR A 439 -14.00 -12.97 6.84
C THR A 439 -13.47 -12.88 5.42
N LEU A 440 -12.18 -13.14 5.23
CA LEU A 440 -11.55 -13.22 3.92
C LEU A 440 -11.90 -14.55 3.24
N LEU A 441 -12.56 -14.46 2.08
CA LEU A 441 -12.76 -15.60 1.19
C LEU A 441 -11.58 -15.70 0.22
N LEU A 442 -11.23 -16.91 -0.18
CA LEU A 442 -10.13 -17.17 -1.12
C LEU A 442 -10.64 -17.50 -2.53
N THR A 443 -9.84 -17.15 -3.54
CA THR A 443 -10.03 -17.61 -4.92
C THR A 443 -9.69 -19.09 -5.06
N ASP A 444 -10.11 -19.69 -6.18
CA ASP A 444 -9.87 -21.11 -6.48
C ASP A 444 -8.37 -21.46 -6.37
N TRP A 445 -7.52 -20.73 -7.09
CA TRP A 445 -6.08 -20.99 -7.12
C TRP A 445 -5.42 -20.81 -5.74
N ALA A 446 -5.81 -19.77 -5.00
CA ALA A 446 -5.23 -19.47 -3.70
C ALA A 446 -5.58 -20.57 -2.68
N PHE A 447 -6.84 -21.02 -2.68
CA PHE A 447 -7.30 -22.07 -1.78
C PHE A 447 -6.66 -23.44 -2.08
N GLU A 448 -6.46 -23.76 -3.35
CA GLU A 448 -5.80 -24.98 -3.81
C GLU A 448 -4.29 -24.98 -3.49
N ALA A 449 -3.62 -23.84 -3.67
CA ALA A 449 -2.19 -23.69 -3.39
C ALA A 449 -1.85 -23.65 -1.88
N ALA A 450 -2.84 -23.45 -1.01
CA ALA A 450 -2.62 -23.32 0.42
C ALA A 450 -2.43 -24.67 1.11
N THR A 451 -1.37 -24.77 1.92
CA THR A 451 -1.26 -25.81 2.94
C THR A 451 -2.17 -25.45 4.12
N LYS A 452 -2.99 -26.40 4.55
CA LYS A 452 -3.97 -26.21 5.62
C LYS A 452 -3.41 -26.73 6.94
N ASN A 453 -3.55 -25.96 8.03
CA ASN A 453 -3.04 -26.32 9.36
C ASN A 453 -1.56 -26.70 9.39
N PHE A 454 -0.72 -25.89 8.72
CA PHE A 454 0.72 -26.14 8.58
C PHE A 454 1.47 -26.29 9.92
N LYS A 455 0.88 -25.83 11.04
CA LYS A 455 1.50 -25.94 12.37
C LYS A 455 1.75 -27.37 12.84
N ASP A 456 1.03 -28.36 12.32
CA ASP A 456 1.29 -29.79 12.58
C ASP A 456 2.49 -30.36 11.78
N GLN A 457 3.15 -29.56 10.92
CA GLN A 457 4.24 -30.00 10.02
C GLN A 457 5.55 -29.19 10.21
N THR A 458 5.71 -28.51 11.35
CA THR A 458 6.58 -27.33 11.54
C THR A 458 8.11 -27.54 11.56
N ASN A 459 8.64 -28.76 11.52
CA ASN A 459 10.11 -28.93 11.64
C ASN A 459 10.89 -28.55 10.36
N ALA A 460 10.27 -28.55 9.18
CA ALA A 460 11.05 -28.50 7.93
C ALA A 460 11.32 -27.10 7.34
N ALA A 461 10.55 -26.06 7.71
CA ALA A 461 10.58 -24.77 7.00
C ALA A 461 11.44 -23.68 7.66
N PHE A 462 11.73 -23.78 8.96
CA PHE A 462 12.47 -22.77 9.72
C PHE A 462 13.88 -23.20 10.14
N GLU A 463 14.19 -24.50 10.11
CA GLU A 463 15.54 -25.04 10.46
C GLU A 463 16.64 -24.66 9.44
N GLY A 464 16.27 -24.03 8.32
CA GLY A 464 17.20 -23.68 7.22
C GLY A 464 17.52 -22.19 7.05
N LEU A 465 17.12 -21.30 7.99
CA LEU A 465 17.39 -19.85 7.86
C LEU A 465 18.68 -19.39 8.56
#